data_AF-A0A7Y9I430-F1
#
_entry.id   AF-A0A7Y9I430-F1
#
_cell.length_a   1.000
_cell.length_b   1.000
_cell.length_c   1.000
_cell.angle_alpha   90.00
_cell.angle_beta   90.00
_cell.angle_gamma   90.00
#
_symmetry.space_group_name_H-M   'P 1'
#
loop_
_entity.id
_entity.type
_entity.pdbx_description
1 polymer ?
#
loop_
_entity_poly.entity_id
_entity_poly.type
_entity_poly.pdbx_seq_one_letter_code
_entity_poly.pdbx_strand_id
1 'polypeptide(L)'
;MRAWLVIVVATAVAVALPSGFATADDLDDQKAKIEAQLKQTKQQLNESSEQLQNAVAAVEQAQAAVEAAQAKLARTQAELAEATRVDQQMAAKLKESQAALKAAKAAVEAGQLKLDRKEAQATAVVRQQVQQQTNLLPIALLVESTSLSDLQTRMQWSHTMIETSNAQILELTDAQRALNAARAKQTDIEKQDQADRKAAAANLVVKRELEARAQSEADEVASLLNAKQAAEAAASDQLAADKQQYQQQVAERESVEKRIAERIAREKAEAARKAAAARAARIAAEKRKKAAEARARAEREEAERSERNSDSNNNDDNDDKPKKKKPKKKKKSSTSSASHGFDFPVSAPITSPYGMRFHPVLHYWKLHDGTDFGAGCGAAIRAPYQGRVEERYYNSGYGNRLIIDHGRVDGRYVTTAYNHAIRYTVGVGERVEKGEVIGYVGSTGYSTGCHLHLMVWLDGDLKNPMSWF
;
A
#
# COMPACT_ATOMS: atom_id res chain seq x y z
N MET A 1 31.37 -38.88 40.13
CA MET A 1 30.52 -39.82 39.37
C MET A 1 30.14 -39.15 38.06
N ARG A 2 30.16 -39.91 36.95
CA ARG A 2 29.28 -39.87 35.74
C ARG A 2 28.47 -38.57 35.52
N ALA A 3 28.60 -37.79 34.42
CA ALA A 3 28.48 -38.12 32.98
C ALA A 3 27.10 -38.74 32.63
N TRP A 4 26.38 -38.42 31.56
CA TRP A 4 26.70 -37.98 30.17
C TRP A 4 25.90 -36.70 29.77
N LEU A 5 26.22 -35.82 28.80
CA LEU A 5 26.71 -35.90 27.39
C LEU A 5 25.53 -36.08 26.37
N VAL A 6 25.68 -35.53 25.15
CA VAL A 6 24.78 -35.58 23.95
C VAL A 6 23.75 -34.42 23.88
N ILE A 7 23.63 -33.61 22.81
CA ILE A 7 24.41 -33.48 21.55
C ILE A 7 24.52 -32.00 21.12
N VAL A 8 25.55 -31.65 20.35
CA VAL A 8 25.66 -30.37 19.62
C VAL A 8 25.26 -30.62 18.16
N VAL A 9 24.28 -29.89 17.63
CA VAL A 9 24.00 -29.84 16.18
C VAL A 9 24.54 -28.52 15.63
N ALA A 10 25.76 -28.57 15.12
CA ALA A 10 26.36 -27.45 14.38
C ALA A 10 25.96 -27.53 12.89
N THR A 11 24.72 -27.14 12.56
CA THR A 11 24.29 -26.97 11.17
C THR A 11 24.87 -25.68 10.60
N ALA A 12 26.12 -25.76 10.15
CA ALA A 12 26.78 -24.72 9.35
C ALA A 12 26.14 -24.65 7.94
N VAL A 13 24.97 -24.03 7.85
CA VAL A 13 24.37 -23.67 6.56
C VAL A 13 25.13 -22.47 6.01
N ALA A 14 26.20 -22.75 5.25
CA ALA A 14 26.86 -21.75 4.43
C ALA A 14 25.92 -21.34 3.28
N VAL A 15 24.99 -20.41 3.57
CA VAL A 15 24.25 -19.70 2.53
C VAL A 15 25.27 -18.83 1.79
N ALA A 16 25.80 -19.37 0.68
CA ALA A 16 26.52 -18.56 -0.28
C ALA A 16 25.55 -17.52 -0.83
N LEU A 17 25.68 -16.27 -0.38
CA LEU A 17 24.91 -15.15 -0.89
C LEU A 17 25.16 -15.04 -2.41
N PRO A 18 24.15 -15.21 -3.26
CA PRO A 18 24.22 -14.67 -4.60
C PRO A 18 24.19 -13.15 -4.41
N SER A 19 25.29 -12.46 -4.72
CA SER A 19 25.32 -11.00 -4.78
C SER A 19 24.60 -10.53 -6.05
N GLY A 20 23.31 -10.84 -6.12
CA GLY A 20 22.38 -10.35 -7.12
C GLY A 20 22.00 -8.92 -6.79
N PHE A 21 22.35 -7.99 -7.67
CA PHE A 21 21.78 -6.65 -7.64
C PHE A 21 20.30 -6.76 -7.98
N ALA A 22 19.42 -6.33 -7.08
CA ALA A 22 18.02 -6.12 -7.42
C ALA A 22 17.95 -5.01 -8.48
N THR A 23 17.60 -5.38 -9.71
CA THR A 23 17.39 -4.43 -10.81
C THR A 23 16.03 -3.75 -10.66
N ALA A 24 15.89 -2.52 -11.17
CA ALA A 24 14.69 -1.71 -10.98
C ALA A 24 13.38 -2.43 -11.40
N ASP A 25 13.44 -3.27 -12.45
CA ASP A 25 12.33 -4.11 -12.90
C ASP A 25 11.66 -4.90 -11.75
N ASP A 26 12.43 -5.47 -10.81
CA ASP A 26 11.87 -6.34 -9.75
C ASP A 26 11.04 -5.55 -8.72
N LEU A 27 11.25 -4.23 -8.62
CA LEU A 27 10.41 -3.33 -7.80
C LEU A 27 9.17 -2.86 -8.56
N ASP A 28 9.31 -2.47 -9.83
CA ASP A 28 8.18 -2.07 -10.66
C ASP A 28 7.20 -3.24 -10.91
N ASP A 29 7.71 -4.46 -11.06
CA ASP A 29 6.92 -5.68 -11.26
C ASP A 29 6.21 -6.15 -9.96
N GLN A 30 6.68 -5.71 -8.78
CA GLN A 30 5.98 -5.89 -7.50
C GLN A 30 4.92 -4.80 -7.30
N LYS A 31 5.25 -3.54 -7.60
CA LYS A 31 4.31 -2.41 -7.60
C LYS A 31 3.13 -2.64 -8.54
N ALA A 32 3.36 -3.10 -9.77
CA ALA A 32 2.29 -3.39 -10.73
C ALA A 32 1.33 -4.48 -10.24
N LYS A 33 1.83 -5.49 -9.51
CA LYS A 33 0.99 -6.51 -8.85
C LYS A 33 0.16 -5.90 -7.73
N ILE A 34 0.75 -5.06 -6.88
CA ILE A 34 0.06 -4.35 -5.80
C ILE A 34 -1.03 -3.43 -6.36
N GLU A 35 -0.76 -2.64 -7.39
CA GLU A 35 -1.75 -1.77 -8.04
C GLU A 35 -2.91 -2.57 -8.69
N ALA A 36 -2.62 -3.71 -9.31
CA ALA A 36 -3.66 -4.60 -9.84
C ALA A 36 -4.52 -5.21 -8.72
N GLN A 37 -3.89 -5.66 -7.62
CA GLN A 37 -4.57 -6.18 -6.44
C GLN A 37 -5.42 -5.10 -5.74
N LEU A 38 -4.95 -3.85 -5.64
CA LEU A 38 -5.69 -2.70 -5.13
C LEU A 38 -6.94 -2.38 -5.96
N LYS A 39 -6.83 -2.47 -7.28
CA LYS A 39 -7.95 -2.22 -8.20
C LYS A 39 -9.05 -3.27 -8.06
N GLN A 40 -8.68 -4.53 -7.82
CA GLN A 40 -9.59 -5.63 -7.50
C GLN A 40 -10.15 -5.53 -6.07
N THR A 41 -9.33 -5.10 -5.12
CA THR A 41 -9.66 -4.89 -3.70
C THR A 41 -10.88 -3.98 -3.50
N LYS A 42 -10.98 -2.90 -4.27
CA LYS A 42 -12.12 -1.96 -4.20
C LYS A 42 -13.50 -2.57 -4.51
N GLN A 43 -13.56 -3.79 -5.06
CA GLN A 43 -14.83 -4.50 -5.31
C GLN A 43 -15.21 -5.52 -4.23
N GLN A 44 -14.36 -5.75 -3.21
CA GLN A 44 -14.60 -6.71 -2.12
C GLN A 44 -14.64 -6.03 -0.74
N LEU A 45 -15.23 -4.82 -0.71
CA LEU A 45 -15.30 -3.99 0.49
C LEU A 45 -16.34 -4.53 1.50
N ASN A 46 -15.86 -5.07 2.63
CA ASN A 46 -16.50 -5.01 3.96
C ASN A 46 -15.59 -5.66 5.03
N GLU A 47 -15.60 -5.12 6.26
CA GLU A 47 -15.12 -5.75 7.52
C GLU A 47 -13.66 -6.20 7.69
N SER A 48 -12.75 -5.81 6.80
CA SER A 48 -11.40 -5.48 7.27
C SER A 48 -11.49 -4.15 8.04
N SER A 49 -10.86 -4.04 9.22
CA SER A 49 -10.88 -2.79 9.98
C SER A 49 -10.43 -1.62 9.10
N GLU A 50 -11.19 -0.53 9.11
CA GLU A 50 -10.87 0.69 8.34
C GLU A 50 -9.45 1.18 8.65
N GLN A 51 -9.02 1.00 9.91
CA GLN A 51 -7.66 1.27 10.40
C GLN A 51 -6.60 0.51 9.59
N LEU A 52 -6.85 -0.75 9.23
CA LEU A 52 -5.91 -1.59 8.47
C LEU A 52 -5.89 -1.20 6.99
N GLN A 53 -7.04 -0.86 6.41
CA GLN A 53 -7.10 -0.31 5.05
C GLN A 53 -6.31 1.01 4.96
N ASN A 54 -6.49 1.88 5.94
CA ASN A 54 -5.79 3.17 6.04
C ASN A 54 -4.28 3.00 6.29
N ALA A 55 -3.87 2.06 7.15
CA ALA A 55 -2.45 1.78 7.40
C ALA A 55 -1.73 1.24 6.14
N VAL A 56 -2.41 0.41 5.35
CA VAL A 56 -1.86 -0.15 4.11
C VAL A 56 -1.80 0.90 3.01
N ALA A 57 -2.84 1.71 2.86
CA ALA A 57 -2.81 2.88 1.98
C ALA A 57 -1.70 3.88 2.37
N ALA A 58 -1.33 3.97 3.65
CA ALA A 58 -0.20 4.78 4.10
C ALA A 58 1.16 4.17 3.70
N VAL A 59 1.32 2.84 3.74
CA VAL A 59 2.52 2.15 3.21
C VAL A 59 2.66 2.39 1.70
N GLU A 60 1.58 2.28 0.95
CA GLU A 60 1.54 2.51 -0.50
C GLU A 60 1.90 3.97 -0.86
N GLN A 61 1.34 4.94 -0.13
CA GLN A 61 1.67 6.36 -0.29
C GLN A 61 3.12 6.65 0.07
N ALA A 62 3.66 6.04 1.15
CA ALA A 62 5.06 6.21 1.53
C ALA A 62 6.02 5.58 0.50
N GLN A 63 5.69 4.41 -0.05
CA GLN A 63 6.45 3.80 -1.15
C GLN A 63 6.47 4.69 -2.39
N ALA A 64 5.31 5.19 -2.84
CA ALA A 64 5.22 6.09 -3.99
C ALA A 64 5.98 7.41 -3.77
N ALA A 65 6.01 7.93 -2.54
CA ALA A 65 6.79 9.11 -2.18
C ALA A 65 8.31 8.85 -2.22
N VAL A 66 8.77 7.68 -1.70
CA VAL A 66 10.17 7.26 -1.80
C VAL A 66 10.62 7.15 -3.26
N GLU A 67 9.83 6.51 -4.12
CA GLU A 67 10.12 6.38 -5.56
C GLU A 67 10.21 7.75 -6.25
N ALA A 68 9.27 8.66 -5.96
CA ALA A 68 9.27 10.00 -6.54
C ALA A 68 10.50 10.82 -6.10
N ALA A 69 10.90 10.72 -4.83
CA ALA A 69 12.10 11.39 -4.31
C ALA A 69 13.41 10.77 -4.85
N GLN A 70 13.47 9.45 -5.02
CA GLN A 70 14.60 8.78 -5.67
C GLN A 70 14.72 9.18 -7.14
N ALA A 71 13.61 9.25 -7.88
CA ALA A 71 13.59 9.69 -9.27
C ALA A 71 13.94 11.19 -9.45
N LYS A 72 13.67 12.02 -8.43
CA LYS A 72 14.11 13.42 -8.34
C LYS A 72 15.63 13.50 -8.12
N LEU A 73 16.13 12.84 -7.08
CA LEU A 73 17.56 12.76 -6.75
C LEU A 73 18.40 12.25 -7.93
N ALA A 74 17.96 11.20 -8.62
CA ALA A 74 18.66 10.65 -9.78
C ALA A 74 18.82 11.65 -10.93
N ARG A 75 17.87 12.59 -11.12
CA ARG A 75 17.98 13.65 -12.12
C ARG A 75 19.03 14.68 -11.71
N THR A 76 18.98 15.18 -10.47
CA THR A 76 19.98 16.12 -9.95
C THR A 76 21.39 15.53 -9.95
N GLN A 77 21.53 14.22 -9.67
CA GLN A 77 22.81 13.51 -9.79
C GLN A 77 23.31 13.42 -11.24
N ALA A 78 22.43 13.22 -12.22
CA ALA A 78 22.79 13.26 -13.64
C ALA A 78 23.20 14.68 -14.09
N GLU A 79 22.48 15.71 -13.66
CA GLU A 79 22.83 17.12 -13.88
C GLU A 79 24.21 17.45 -13.28
N LEU A 80 24.50 16.98 -12.06
CA LEU A 80 25.79 17.15 -11.39
C LEU A 80 26.94 16.42 -12.11
N ALA A 81 26.68 15.21 -12.63
CA ALA A 81 27.67 14.47 -13.42
C ALA A 81 28.03 15.21 -14.71
N GLU A 82 27.04 15.78 -15.41
CA GLU A 82 27.25 16.58 -16.62
C GLU A 82 27.96 17.91 -16.31
N ALA A 83 27.55 18.63 -15.26
CA ALA A 83 28.25 19.84 -14.79
C ALA A 83 29.72 19.55 -14.41
N THR A 84 30.01 18.36 -13.86
CA THR A 84 31.37 17.89 -13.56
C THR A 84 32.15 17.53 -14.83
N ARG A 85 31.51 16.97 -15.85
CA ARG A 85 32.11 16.70 -17.17
C ARG A 85 32.49 18.02 -17.87
N VAL A 86 31.63 19.03 -17.78
CA VAL A 86 31.89 20.39 -18.27
C VAL A 86 33.02 21.07 -17.47
N ASP A 87 33.06 20.89 -16.14
CA ASP A 87 34.12 21.39 -15.24
C ASP A 87 35.51 20.90 -15.70
N GLN A 88 35.63 19.61 -16.00
CA GLN A 88 36.86 19.00 -16.51
C GLN A 88 37.29 19.58 -17.87
N GLN A 89 36.35 19.81 -18.79
CA GLN A 89 36.63 20.43 -20.09
C GLN A 89 37.06 21.89 -19.95
N MET A 90 36.41 22.66 -19.06
CA MET A 90 36.82 24.03 -18.74
C MET A 90 38.20 24.07 -18.09
N ALA A 91 38.51 23.19 -17.14
CA ALA A 91 39.82 23.10 -16.51
C ALA A 91 40.94 22.74 -17.49
N ALA A 92 40.68 21.85 -18.45
CA ALA A 92 41.62 21.54 -19.53
C ALA A 92 41.88 22.77 -20.42
N LYS A 93 40.82 23.45 -20.88
CA LYS A 93 40.94 24.68 -21.68
C LYS A 93 41.66 25.80 -20.93
N LEU A 94 41.41 25.95 -19.62
CA LEU A 94 42.05 26.94 -18.76
C LEU A 94 43.57 26.70 -18.64
N LYS A 95 44.00 25.43 -18.63
CA LYS A 95 45.42 25.06 -18.63
C LYS A 95 46.10 25.45 -19.95
N GLU A 96 45.38 25.32 -21.07
CA GLU A 96 45.85 25.75 -22.40
C GLU A 96 45.90 27.28 -22.53
N SER A 97 44.87 28.01 -22.07
CA SER A 97 44.83 29.49 -22.10
C SER A 97 45.95 30.09 -21.25
N GLN A 98 46.20 29.56 -20.05
CA GLN A 98 47.29 29.99 -19.18
C GLN A 98 48.68 29.71 -19.78
N ALA A 99 48.85 28.55 -20.43
CA ALA A 99 50.10 28.23 -21.13
C ALA A 99 50.33 29.16 -22.34
N ALA A 100 49.29 29.43 -23.12
CA ALA A 100 49.32 30.37 -24.23
C ALA A 100 49.62 31.80 -23.77
N LEU A 101 49.02 32.26 -22.66
CA LEU A 101 49.24 33.59 -22.09
C LEU A 101 50.68 33.74 -21.59
N LYS A 102 51.24 32.72 -20.92
CA LYS A 102 52.65 32.69 -20.51
C LYS A 102 53.60 32.76 -21.72
N ALA A 103 53.32 31.98 -22.77
CA ALA A 103 54.10 32.01 -24.01
C ALA A 103 54.00 33.37 -24.74
N ALA A 104 52.82 34.00 -24.75
CA ALA A 104 52.61 35.31 -25.37
C ALA A 104 53.37 36.43 -24.64
N LYS A 105 53.36 36.43 -23.30
CA LYS A 105 54.12 37.40 -22.49
C LYS A 105 55.63 37.25 -22.71
N ALA A 106 56.15 36.02 -22.68
CA ALA A 106 57.55 35.75 -23.02
C ALA A 106 57.91 36.15 -24.47
N ALA A 107 56.99 36.05 -25.43
CA ALA A 107 57.20 36.51 -26.80
C ALA A 107 57.22 38.05 -26.92
N VAL A 108 56.45 38.77 -26.11
CA VAL A 108 56.51 40.24 -26.02
C VAL A 108 57.82 40.70 -25.37
N GLU A 109 58.25 40.07 -24.27
CA GLU A 109 59.55 40.32 -23.63
C GLU A 109 60.72 40.06 -24.59
N ALA A 110 60.72 38.92 -25.30
CA ALA A 110 61.73 38.60 -26.30
C ALA A 110 61.66 39.52 -27.56
N GLY A 111 60.49 40.08 -27.86
CA GLY A 111 60.31 41.09 -28.90
C GLY A 111 60.91 42.44 -28.49
N GLN A 112 60.67 42.87 -27.25
CA GLN A 112 61.24 44.09 -26.67
C GLN A 112 62.77 43.99 -26.66
N LEU A 113 63.33 42.91 -26.09
CA LEU A 113 64.77 42.67 -26.05
C LEU A 113 65.44 42.56 -27.44
N LYS A 114 64.69 42.31 -28.51
CA LYS A 114 65.19 42.40 -29.90
C LYS A 114 65.19 43.83 -30.42
N LEU A 115 64.13 44.59 -30.15
CA LEU A 115 64.04 46.01 -30.48
C LEU A 115 65.15 46.79 -29.78
N ASP A 116 65.28 46.66 -28.46
CA ASP A 116 66.29 47.35 -27.64
C ASP A 116 67.73 47.10 -28.17
N ARG A 117 68.01 45.85 -28.60
CA ARG A 117 69.30 45.48 -29.22
C ARG A 117 69.50 46.12 -30.58
N LYS A 118 68.45 46.20 -31.42
CA LYS A 118 68.53 46.84 -32.73
C LYS A 118 68.68 48.36 -32.62
N GLU A 119 68.00 48.98 -31.66
CA GLU A 119 68.17 50.41 -31.33
C GLU A 119 69.60 50.69 -30.83
N ALA A 120 70.13 49.83 -29.95
CA ALA A 120 71.52 49.92 -29.50
C ALA A 120 72.53 49.71 -30.65
N GLN A 121 72.28 48.78 -31.57
CA GLN A 121 73.12 48.55 -32.75
C GLN A 121 73.11 49.75 -33.71
N ALA A 122 71.94 50.29 -34.06
CA ALA A 122 71.84 51.49 -34.89
C ALA A 122 72.51 52.70 -34.21
N THR A 123 72.28 52.88 -32.91
CA THR A 123 72.94 53.92 -32.11
C THR A 123 74.47 53.77 -32.09
N ALA A 124 74.97 52.53 -32.03
CA ALA A 124 76.41 52.25 -32.08
C ALA A 124 77.00 52.54 -33.46
N VAL A 125 76.31 52.20 -34.55
CA VAL A 125 76.75 52.48 -35.93
C VAL A 125 76.78 53.99 -36.20
N VAL A 126 75.71 54.71 -35.86
CA VAL A 126 75.68 56.19 -35.96
C VAL A 126 76.78 56.82 -35.12
N ARG A 127 77.01 56.33 -33.88
CA ARG A 127 78.09 56.82 -33.02
C ARG A 127 79.47 56.51 -33.60
N GLN A 128 79.69 55.33 -34.15
CA GLN A 128 80.96 54.97 -34.79
C GLN A 128 81.22 55.83 -36.03
N GLN A 129 80.21 56.09 -36.87
CA GLN A 129 80.34 57.00 -38.01
C GLN A 129 80.70 58.42 -37.54
N VAL A 130 80.00 58.96 -36.53
CA VAL A 130 80.32 60.29 -35.95
C VAL A 130 81.73 60.33 -35.32
N GLN A 131 82.19 59.25 -34.68
CA GLN A 131 83.50 59.19 -34.03
C GLN A 131 84.67 58.90 -34.98
N GLN A 132 84.45 58.12 -36.05
CA GLN A 132 85.46 57.84 -37.08
C GLN A 132 85.45 58.87 -38.22
N GLN A 133 84.44 59.74 -38.29
CA GLN A 133 84.43 60.91 -39.17
C GLN A 133 84.38 62.25 -38.40
N THR A 134 85.52 62.61 -37.81
CA THR A 134 86.09 63.95 -38.10
C THR A 134 86.53 64.03 -39.57
N ASN A 135 85.59 63.77 -40.48
CA ASN A 135 85.75 63.85 -41.93
C ASN A 135 84.37 63.84 -42.62
N LEU A 136 83.64 64.96 -42.50
CA LEU A 136 82.60 65.35 -43.45
C LEU A 136 83.17 65.72 -44.84
N LEU A 137 84.48 65.55 -45.03
CA LEU A 137 85.22 65.81 -46.26
C LEU A 137 84.72 65.05 -47.51
N PRO A 138 84.03 63.90 -47.46
CA PRO A 138 83.33 63.36 -48.64
C PRO A 138 82.20 64.27 -49.15
N ILE A 139 81.57 65.07 -48.28
CA ILE A 139 80.56 66.08 -48.66
C ILE A 139 81.23 67.38 -49.14
N ALA A 140 82.43 67.70 -48.64
CA ALA A 140 83.24 68.79 -49.22
C ALA A 140 83.82 68.42 -50.61
N LEU A 141 84.25 67.17 -50.79
CA LEU A 141 84.74 66.61 -52.06
C LEU A 141 83.63 66.35 -53.09
N LEU A 142 82.37 66.63 -52.74
CA LEU A 142 81.23 66.62 -53.67
C LEU A 142 81.28 67.81 -54.65
N VAL A 143 82.20 68.76 -54.45
CA VAL A 143 82.39 69.96 -55.29
C VAL A 143 83.67 69.91 -56.16
N GLU A 144 84.68 69.10 -55.81
CA GLU A 144 85.94 69.00 -56.58
C GLU A 144 86.29 67.59 -57.07
N SER A 145 86.98 67.57 -58.21
CA SER A 145 87.25 66.43 -59.12
C SER A 145 88.78 66.27 -59.32
N THR A 146 89.36 65.22 -59.93
CA THR A 146 89.17 64.76 -61.33
C THR A 146 89.77 63.34 -61.58
N SER A 147 89.12 62.25 -61.14
CA SER A 147 89.46 60.90 -61.64
C SER A 147 88.24 60.00 -61.89
N LEU A 148 88.33 59.16 -62.93
CA LEU A 148 87.25 58.24 -63.31
C LEU A 148 87.12 57.08 -62.30
N SER A 149 88.25 56.65 -61.73
CA SER A 149 88.32 55.68 -60.64
C SER A 149 87.66 56.19 -59.36
N ASP A 150 87.86 57.46 -59.00
CA ASP A 150 87.19 58.06 -57.84
C ASP A 150 85.68 58.10 -58.02
N LEU A 151 85.17 58.35 -59.23
CA LEU A 151 83.72 58.35 -59.47
C LEU A 151 83.10 56.96 -59.22
N GLN A 152 83.76 55.89 -59.67
CA GLN A 152 83.32 54.51 -59.42
C GLN A 152 83.36 54.18 -57.92
N THR A 153 84.44 54.53 -57.23
CA THR A 153 84.58 54.32 -55.78
C THR A 153 83.57 55.15 -54.99
N ARG A 154 83.33 56.42 -55.36
CA ARG A 154 82.31 57.30 -54.75
C ARG A 154 80.90 56.74 -54.94
N MET A 155 80.56 56.21 -56.12
CA MET A 155 79.26 55.56 -56.34
C MET A 155 79.11 54.29 -55.50
N GLN A 156 80.15 53.46 -55.39
CA GLN A 156 80.13 52.27 -54.53
C GLN A 156 79.92 52.63 -53.05
N TRP A 157 80.70 53.57 -52.49
CA TRP A 157 80.51 54.02 -51.10
C TRP A 157 79.15 54.68 -50.87
N SER A 158 78.64 55.46 -51.81
CA SER A 158 77.30 56.07 -51.72
C SER A 158 76.21 55.00 -51.68
N HIS A 159 76.23 54.05 -52.61
CA HIS A 159 75.32 52.90 -52.60
C HIS A 159 75.41 52.12 -51.28
N THR A 160 76.61 51.69 -50.87
CA THR A 160 76.78 50.91 -49.64
C THR A 160 76.33 51.67 -48.39
N MET A 161 76.56 52.98 -48.29
CA MET A 161 76.05 53.80 -47.17
C MET A 161 74.52 53.90 -47.15
N ILE A 162 73.90 54.15 -48.31
CA ILE A 162 72.44 54.25 -48.44
C ILE A 162 71.78 52.88 -48.18
N GLU A 163 72.34 51.80 -48.73
CA GLU A 163 71.85 50.43 -48.57
C GLU A 163 71.99 49.94 -47.12
N THR A 164 73.12 50.16 -46.45
CA THR A 164 73.30 49.77 -45.04
C THR A 164 72.44 50.59 -44.08
N SER A 165 72.28 51.90 -44.32
CA SER A 165 71.39 52.75 -43.52
C SER A 165 69.91 52.35 -43.70
N ASN A 166 69.46 52.16 -44.95
CA ASN A 166 68.11 51.68 -45.24
C ASN A 166 67.85 50.28 -44.65
N ALA A 167 68.83 49.38 -44.71
CA ALA A 167 68.71 48.05 -44.10
C ALA A 167 68.49 48.11 -42.58
N GLN A 168 69.20 48.97 -41.85
CA GLN A 168 69.01 49.11 -40.40
C GLN A 168 67.65 49.75 -40.05
N ILE A 169 67.19 50.72 -40.84
CA ILE A 169 65.85 51.32 -40.68
C ILE A 169 64.75 50.26 -40.93
N LEU A 170 64.93 49.40 -41.94
CA LEU A 170 64.01 48.29 -42.23
C LEU A 170 64.01 47.25 -41.09
N GLU A 171 65.19 46.81 -40.61
CA GLU A 171 65.28 45.87 -39.48
C GLU A 171 64.63 46.41 -38.20
N LEU A 172 64.80 47.70 -37.89
CA LEU A 172 64.13 48.36 -36.77
C LEU A 172 62.61 48.40 -36.97
N THR A 173 62.16 48.77 -38.16
CA THR A 173 60.74 48.79 -38.52
C THR A 173 60.11 47.40 -38.38
N ASP A 174 60.82 46.34 -38.80
CA ASP A 174 60.36 44.96 -38.67
C ASP A 174 60.36 44.45 -37.21
N ALA A 175 61.36 44.81 -36.42
CA ALA A 175 61.37 44.53 -34.99
C ALA A 175 60.17 45.20 -34.28
N GLN A 176 59.88 46.46 -34.60
CA GLN A 176 58.75 47.20 -34.05
C GLN A 176 57.39 46.65 -34.53
N ARG A 177 57.27 46.25 -35.80
CA ARG A 177 56.07 45.56 -36.34
C ARG A 177 55.85 44.22 -35.65
N ALA A 178 56.89 43.40 -35.49
CA ALA A 178 56.81 42.12 -34.81
C ALA A 178 56.43 42.25 -33.32
N LEU A 179 56.99 43.24 -32.61
CA LEU A 179 56.63 43.55 -31.23
C LEU A 179 55.16 43.99 -31.10
N ASN A 180 54.67 44.85 -32.00
CA ASN A 180 53.28 45.29 -31.99
C ASN A 180 52.31 44.12 -32.28
N ALA A 181 52.65 43.23 -33.22
CA ALA A 181 51.89 42.01 -33.47
C ALA A 181 51.90 41.05 -32.26
N ALA A 182 53.02 40.93 -31.55
CA ALA A 182 53.11 40.14 -30.31
C ALA A 182 52.25 40.73 -29.18
N ARG A 183 52.26 42.05 -28.99
CA ARG A 183 51.43 42.77 -27.99
C ARG A 183 49.93 42.64 -28.29
N ALA A 184 49.53 42.74 -29.56
CA ALA A 184 48.15 42.47 -29.97
C ALA A 184 47.76 41.01 -29.65
N LYS A 185 48.58 40.04 -30.05
CA LYS A 185 48.33 38.61 -29.76
C LYS A 185 48.28 38.29 -28.27
N GLN A 186 49.12 38.92 -27.43
CA GLN A 186 49.00 38.82 -25.97
C GLN A 186 47.63 39.33 -25.52
N THR A 187 47.22 40.50 -25.99
CA THR A 187 45.96 41.16 -25.56
C THR A 187 44.74 40.29 -25.86
N ASP A 188 44.70 39.62 -27.01
CA ASP A 188 43.59 38.74 -27.37
C ASP A 188 43.60 37.40 -26.61
N ILE A 189 44.78 36.83 -26.34
CA ILE A 189 44.92 35.66 -25.46
C ILE A 189 44.55 36.02 -24.00
N GLU A 190 44.85 37.22 -23.53
CA GLU A 190 44.53 37.70 -22.18
C GLU A 190 43.02 37.91 -22.00
N LYS A 191 42.31 38.42 -23.03
CA LYS A 191 40.84 38.41 -23.07
C LYS A 191 40.27 36.99 -23.05
N GLN A 192 40.84 36.06 -23.82
CA GLN A 192 40.37 34.68 -23.90
C GLN A 192 40.54 33.94 -22.56
N ASP A 193 41.71 34.08 -21.91
CA ASP A 193 41.98 33.53 -20.58
C ASP A 193 41.05 34.14 -19.51
N GLN A 194 40.74 35.44 -19.59
CA GLN A 194 39.74 36.06 -18.71
C GLN A 194 38.33 35.52 -18.94
N ALA A 195 37.93 35.28 -20.19
CA ALA A 195 36.64 34.71 -20.54
C ALA A 195 36.50 33.26 -20.04
N ASP A 196 37.54 32.44 -20.21
CA ASP A 196 37.56 31.04 -19.77
C ASP A 196 37.59 30.93 -18.24
N ARG A 197 38.33 31.80 -17.53
CA ARG A 197 38.23 31.94 -16.07
C ARG A 197 36.79 32.26 -15.62
N LYS A 198 36.10 33.16 -16.31
CA LYS A 198 34.73 33.56 -15.97
C LYS A 198 33.74 32.41 -16.21
N ALA A 199 33.91 31.65 -17.29
CA ALA A 199 33.09 30.48 -17.59
C ALA A 199 33.28 29.38 -16.53
N ALA A 200 34.53 29.04 -16.19
CA ALA A 200 34.85 28.06 -15.14
C ALA A 200 34.29 28.48 -13.76
N ALA A 201 34.42 29.76 -13.40
CA ALA A 201 33.88 30.28 -12.15
C ALA A 201 32.34 30.19 -12.08
N ALA A 202 31.64 30.39 -13.21
CA ALA A 202 30.18 30.21 -13.27
C ALA A 202 29.77 28.74 -13.15
N ASN A 203 30.47 27.83 -13.83
CA ASN A 203 30.21 26.38 -13.74
C ASN A 203 30.41 25.86 -12.30
N LEU A 204 31.42 26.36 -11.58
CA LEU A 204 31.66 26.00 -10.18
C LEU A 204 30.51 26.42 -9.23
N VAL A 205 29.78 27.50 -9.53
CA VAL A 205 28.59 27.89 -8.76
C VAL A 205 27.46 26.90 -9.02
N VAL A 206 27.13 26.64 -10.29
CA VAL A 206 26.09 25.67 -10.69
C VAL A 206 26.37 24.29 -10.08
N LYS A 207 27.62 23.83 -10.11
CA LYS A 207 28.04 22.57 -9.51
C LYS A 207 27.76 22.51 -8.01
N ARG A 208 28.08 23.57 -7.26
CA ARG A 208 27.81 23.65 -5.81
C ARG A 208 26.32 23.71 -5.47
N GLU A 209 25.52 24.37 -6.30
CA GLU A 209 24.06 24.38 -6.17
C GLU A 209 23.45 22.99 -6.41
N LEU A 210 23.98 22.25 -7.39
CA LEU A 210 23.60 20.85 -7.65
C LEU A 210 24.10 19.89 -6.55
N GLU A 211 25.31 20.06 -6.03
CA GLU A 211 25.83 19.31 -4.87
C GLU A 211 24.94 19.52 -3.63
N ALA A 212 24.57 20.77 -3.33
CA ALA A 212 23.69 21.10 -2.21
C ALA A 212 22.26 20.58 -2.40
N ARG A 213 21.71 20.65 -3.62
CA ARG A 213 20.40 20.08 -3.94
C ARG A 213 20.41 18.56 -3.82
N ALA A 214 21.41 17.88 -4.37
CA ALA A 214 21.53 16.42 -4.31
C ALA A 214 21.65 15.93 -2.86
N GLN A 215 22.36 16.66 -1.99
CA GLN A 215 22.40 16.35 -0.56
C GLN A 215 21.00 16.51 0.08
N SER A 216 20.32 17.64 -0.13
CA SER A 216 18.97 17.86 0.41
C SER A 216 17.93 16.84 -0.09
N GLU A 217 18.07 16.36 -1.33
CA GLU A 217 17.20 15.34 -1.91
C GLU A 217 17.55 13.92 -1.40
N ALA A 218 18.82 13.66 -1.07
CA ALA A 218 19.21 12.43 -0.37
C ALA A 218 18.69 12.38 1.07
N ASP A 219 18.72 13.51 1.78
CA ASP A 219 18.16 13.65 3.13
C ASP A 219 16.61 13.51 3.11
N GLU A 220 15.94 14.03 2.07
CA GLU A 220 14.51 13.83 1.82
C GLU A 220 14.18 12.34 1.58
N VAL A 221 14.95 11.64 0.72
CA VAL A 221 14.81 10.19 0.51
C VAL A 221 15.01 9.40 1.81
N ALA A 222 16.03 9.74 2.61
CA ALA A 222 16.28 9.08 3.90
C ALA A 222 15.12 9.29 4.89
N SER A 223 14.56 10.50 4.96
CA SER A 223 13.38 10.79 5.77
C SER A 223 12.15 10.00 5.32
N LEU A 224 11.92 9.88 4.01
CA LEU A 224 10.80 9.13 3.44
C LEU A 224 10.93 7.61 3.64
N LEU A 225 12.16 7.07 3.59
CA LEU A 225 12.43 5.66 3.92
C LEU A 225 12.09 5.35 5.40
N ASN A 226 12.45 6.25 6.32
CA ASN A 226 12.06 6.11 7.74
C ASN A 226 10.54 6.19 7.92
N ALA A 227 9.86 7.11 7.21
CA ALA A 227 8.40 7.22 7.23
C ALA A 227 7.71 5.96 6.68
N LYS A 228 8.25 5.35 5.61
CA LYS A 228 7.78 4.07 5.08
C LYS A 228 7.91 2.95 6.11
N GLN A 229 9.08 2.79 6.75
CA GLN A 229 9.29 1.76 7.78
C GLN A 229 8.32 1.92 8.96
N ALA A 230 8.02 3.16 9.37
CA ALA A 230 7.02 3.42 10.42
C ALA A 230 5.59 3.03 9.98
N ALA A 231 5.22 3.26 8.71
CA ALA A 231 3.94 2.82 8.16
C ALA A 231 3.85 1.28 8.07
N GLU A 232 4.93 0.61 7.64
CA GLU A 232 5.01 -0.86 7.57
C GLU A 232 4.86 -1.51 8.95
N ALA A 233 5.50 -0.94 9.97
CA ALA A 233 5.31 -1.36 11.36
C ALA A 233 3.86 -1.20 11.84
N ALA A 234 3.27 -0.02 11.62
CA ALA A 234 1.88 0.25 12.01
C ALA A 234 0.85 -0.66 11.31
N ALA A 235 1.08 -0.98 10.03
CA ALA A 235 0.26 -1.95 9.29
C ALA A 235 0.39 -3.37 9.85
N SER A 236 1.60 -3.77 10.28
CA SER A 236 1.86 -5.07 10.90
C SER A 236 1.18 -5.23 12.27
N ASP A 237 1.27 -4.20 13.12
CA ASP A 237 0.60 -4.18 14.44
C ASP A 237 -0.93 -4.24 14.28
N GLN A 238 -1.48 -3.49 13.32
CA GLN A 238 -2.91 -3.48 13.03
C GLN A 238 -3.41 -4.82 12.43
N LEU A 239 -2.57 -5.53 11.67
CA LEU A 239 -2.79 -6.92 11.25
C LEU A 239 -2.85 -7.87 12.46
N ALA A 240 -1.89 -7.76 13.38
CA ALA A 240 -1.87 -8.59 14.59
C ALA A 240 -3.15 -8.38 15.42
N ALA A 241 -3.63 -7.14 15.51
CA ALA A 241 -4.89 -6.78 16.16
C ALA A 241 -6.12 -7.40 15.47
N ASP A 242 -6.35 -7.21 14.16
CA ASP A 242 -7.53 -7.79 13.47
C ASP A 242 -7.54 -9.33 13.55
N LYS A 243 -6.37 -9.96 13.44
CA LYS A 243 -6.23 -11.41 13.60
C LYS A 243 -6.61 -11.89 15.01
N GLN A 244 -6.19 -11.17 16.05
CA GLN A 244 -6.57 -11.48 17.44
C GLN A 244 -8.07 -11.27 17.67
N GLN A 245 -8.66 -10.20 17.12
CA GLN A 245 -10.10 -9.91 17.19
C GLN A 245 -10.93 -11.01 16.51
N TYR A 246 -10.54 -11.45 15.32
CA TYR A 246 -11.21 -12.54 14.61
C TYR A 246 -11.14 -13.86 15.38
N GLN A 247 -10.00 -14.17 16.02
CA GLN A 247 -9.88 -15.35 16.89
C GLN A 247 -10.82 -15.29 18.11
N GLN A 248 -11.02 -14.10 18.71
CA GLN A 248 -11.99 -13.91 19.78
C GLN A 248 -13.44 -14.11 19.29
N GLN A 249 -13.80 -13.57 18.12
CA GLN A 249 -15.13 -13.76 17.51
C GLN A 249 -15.42 -15.24 17.21
N VAL A 250 -14.44 -15.98 16.66
CA VAL A 250 -14.57 -17.42 16.38
C VAL A 250 -14.80 -18.22 17.67
N ALA A 251 -13.99 -18.01 18.72
CA ALA A 251 -14.14 -18.70 19.99
C ALA A 251 -15.48 -18.38 20.70
N GLU A 252 -15.94 -17.12 20.59
CA GLU A 252 -17.24 -16.68 21.09
C GLU A 252 -18.41 -17.33 20.31
N ARG A 253 -18.30 -17.45 18.98
CA ARG A 253 -19.31 -18.16 18.17
C ARG A 253 -19.39 -19.64 18.55
N GLU A 254 -18.26 -20.34 18.64
CA GLU A 254 -18.22 -21.75 19.05
C GLU A 254 -18.81 -21.96 20.47
N SER A 255 -18.54 -21.01 21.37
CA SER A 255 -19.12 -20.97 22.72
C SER A 255 -20.65 -20.81 22.71
N VAL A 256 -21.19 -19.96 21.82
CA VAL A 256 -22.64 -19.80 21.62
C VAL A 256 -23.28 -21.02 20.96
N GLU A 257 -22.67 -21.56 19.90
CA GLU A 257 -23.13 -22.76 19.20
C GLU A 257 -23.24 -23.95 20.15
N LYS A 258 -22.25 -24.14 21.04
CA LYS A 258 -22.30 -25.14 22.09
C LYS A 258 -23.50 -24.93 23.05
N ARG A 259 -23.75 -23.70 23.52
CA ARG A 259 -24.90 -23.41 24.42
C ARG A 259 -26.23 -23.68 23.74
N ILE A 260 -26.36 -23.32 22.45
CA ILE A 260 -27.56 -23.62 21.63
C ILE A 260 -27.73 -25.13 21.45
N ALA A 261 -26.67 -25.86 21.08
CA ALA A 261 -26.72 -27.31 20.90
C ALA A 261 -27.09 -28.06 22.20
N GLU A 262 -26.53 -27.65 23.34
CA GLU A 262 -26.91 -28.17 24.65
C GLU A 262 -28.38 -27.88 25.00
N ARG A 263 -28.88 -26.68 24.71
CA ARG A 263 -30.30 -26.32 24.93
C ARG A 263 -31.23 -27.17 24.07
N ILE A 264 -30.92 -27.30 22.79
CA ILE A 264 -31.65 -28.17 21.84
C ILE A 264 -31.63 -29.63 22.32
N ALA A 265 -30.52 -30.11 22.89
CA ALA A 265 -30.44 -31.45 23.48
C ALA A 265 -31.34 -31.60 24.72
N ARG A 266 -31.37 -30.59 25.60
CA ARG A 266 -32.29 -30.54 26.77
C ARG A 266 -33.76 -30.57 26.32
N GLU A 267 -34.15 -29.77 25.33
CA GLU A 267 -35.52 -29.76 24.80
C GLU A 267 -35.91 -31.08 24.11
N LYS A 268 -35.03 -31.65 23.28
CA LYS A 268 -35.22 -32.97 22.65
C LYS A 268 -35.44 -34.06 23.71
N ALA A 269 -34.66 -34.05 24.80
CA ALA A 269 -34.79 -35.00 25.91
C ALA A 269 -36.10 -34.80 26.71
N GLU A 270 -36.50 -33.56 26.99
CA GLU A 270 -37.77 -33.28 27.69
C GLU A 270 -38.99 -33.66 26.83
N ALA A 271 -38.96 -33.35 25.54
CA ALA A 271 -39.99 -33.77 24.59
C ALA A 271 -40.11 -35.29 24.49
N ALA A 272 -38.98 -36.01 24.43
CA ALA A 272 -38.95 -37.47 24.46
C ALA A 272 -39.52 -38.03 25.78
N ARG A 273 -39.17 -37.44 26.94
CA ARG A 273 -39.71 -37.82 28.25
C ARG A 273 -41.23 -37.60 28.33
N LYS A 274 -41.74 -36.46 27.84
CA LYS A 274 -43.18 -36.16 27.75
C LYS A 274 -43.91 -37.15 26.83
N ALA A 275 -43.35 -37.46 25.66
CA ALA A 275 -43.92 -38.43 24.72
C ALA A 275 -43.94 -39.86 25.31
N ALA A 276 -42.87 -40.27 26.01
CA ALA A 276 -42.81 -41.55 26.70
C ALA A 276 -43.85 -41.65 27.83
N ALA A 277 -44.00 -40.60 28.64
CA ALA A 277 -45.01 -40.52 29.70
C ALA A 277 -46.43 -40.58 29.12
N ALA A 278 -46.72 -39.84 28.04
CA ALA A 278 -48.02 -39.89 27.35
C ALA A 278 -48.32 -41.27 26.75
N ARG A 279 -47.31 -41.94 26.17
CA ARG A 279 -47.44 -43.33 25.67
C ARG A 279 -47.73 -44.31 26.81
N ALA A 280 -47.01 -44.19 27.93
CA ALA A 280 -47.23 -45.02 29.12
C ALA A 280 -48.63 -44.81 29.72
N ALA A 281 -49.08 -43.55 29.83
CA ALA A 281 -50.42 -43.20 30.29
C ALA A 281 -51.51 -43.80 29.37
N ARG A 282 -51.33 -43.74 28.03
CA ARG A 282 -52.26 -44.36 27.07
C ARG A 282 -52.33 -45.87 27.24
N ILE A 283 -51.19 -46.55 27.42
CA ILE A 283 -51.14 -48.01 27.66
C ILE A 283 -51.79 -48.36 29.00
N ALA A 284 -51.58 -47.57 30.05
CA ALA A 284 -52.21 -47.77 31.35
C ALA A 284 -53.73 -47.56 31.28
N ALA A 285 -54.21 -46.56 30.56
CA ALA A 285 -55.64 -46.33 30.31
C ALA A 285 -56.28 -47.47 29.51
N GLU A 286 -55.61 -47.97 28.47
CA GLU A 286 -56.07 -49.12 27.69
C GLU A 286 -56.14 -50.40 28.53
N LYS A 287 -55.12 -50.67 29.37
CA LYS A 287 -55.15 -51.80 30.32
C LYS A 287 -56.28 -51.66 31.34
N ARG A 288 -56.52 -50.46 31.88
CA ARG A 288 -57.64 -50.18 32.80
C ARG A 288 -58.99 -50.41 32.12
N LYS A 289 -59.17 -49.96 30.86
CA LYS A 289 -60.38 -50.19 30.08
C LYS A 289 -60.63 -51.69 29.87
N LYS A 290 -59.64 -52.43 29.40
CA LYS A 290 -59.73 -53.90 29.22
C LYS A 290 -59.99 -54.66 30.52
N ALA A 291 -59.42 -54.22 31.64
CA ALA A 291 -59.69 -54.79 32.96
C ALA A 291 -61.13 -54.50 33.45
N ALA A 292 -61.67 -53.31 33.17
CA ALA A 292 -63.06 -52.98 33.48
C ALA A 292 -64.04 -53.74 32.55
N GLU A 293 -63.73 -53.87 31.27
CA GLU A 293 -64.49 -54.68 30.31
C GLU A 293 -64.50 -56.16 30.70
N ALA A 294 -63.35 -56.71 31.16
CA ALA A 294 -63.26 -58.08 31.65
C ALA A 294 -64.04 -58.30 32.97
N ARG A 295 -64.03 -57.32 33.89
CA ARG A 295 -64.86 -57.37 35.12
C ARG A 295 -66.34 -57.32 34.80
N ALA A 296 -66.78 -56.34 34.01
CA ALA A 296 -68.17 -56.23 33.58
C ALA A 296 -68.65 -57.45 32.75
N ARG A 297 -67.74 -58.16 32.06
CA ARG A 297 -68.03 -59.44 31.41
C ARG A 297 -68.16 -60.57 32.42
N ALA A 298 -67.28 -60.69 33.41
CA ALA A 298 -67.36 -61.70 34.47
C ALA A 298 -68.61 -61.51 35.35
N GLU A 299 -68.94 -60.26 35.71
CA GLU A 299 -70.16 -59.87 36.43
C GLU A 299 -71.43 -60.27 35.65
N ARG A 300 -71.40 -60.15 34.31
CA ARG A 300 -72.48 -60.65 33.44
C ARG A 300 -72.52 -62.17 33.35
N GLU A 301 -71.38 -62.84 33.18
CA GLU A 301 -71.33 -64.31 33.15
C GLU A 301 -71.77 -64.92 34.50
N GLU A 302 -71.55 -64.23 35.62
CA GLU A 302 -72.04 -64.62 36.94
C GLU A 302 -73.55 -64.37 37.09
N ALA A 303 -74.05 -63.21 36.62
CA ALA A 303 -75.49 -62.93 36.56
C ALA A 303 -76.24 -63.93 35.65
N GLU A 304 -75.79 -64.13 34.41
CA GLU A 304 -76.32 -65.12 33.45
C GLU A 304 -76.26 -66.54 34.02
N ARG A 305 -75.25 -66.87 34.85
CA ARG A 305 -75.17 -68.18 35.52
C ARG A 305 -76.17 -68.32 36.66
N SER A 306 -76.55 -67.22 37.33
CA SER A 306 -77.63 -67.22 38.31
C SER A 306 -79.01 -67.29 37.64
N GLU A 307 -79.20 -66.59 36.52
CA GLU A 307 -80.43 -66.62 35.72
C GLU A 307 -80.62 -67.97 35.02
N ARG A 308 -79.56 -68.66 34.59
CA ARG A 308 -79.63 -70.00 33.98
C ARG A 308 -80.04 -71.13 34.94
N ASN A 309 -80.30 -70.81 36.21
CA ASN A 309 -81.00 -71.67 37.17
C ASN A 309 -82.53 -71.47 37.16
N SER A 310 -83.07 -70.60 36.29
CA SER A 310 -84.50 -70.36 36.04
C SER A 310 -84.82 -70.39 34.55
N ASP A 311 -85.88 -71.11 34.19
CA ASP A 311 -86.24 -71.57 32.84
C ASP A 311 -86.19 -70.57 31.65
N SER A 312 -85.61 -71.07 30.55
CA SER A 312 -86.25 -71.20 29.21
C SER A 312 -87.14 -70.06 28.66
N ASN A 313 -86.74 -69.43 27.53
CA ASN A 313 -87.09 -69.88 26.15
C ASN A 313 -86.88 -68.79 25.05
N ASN A 314 -86.52 -69.22 23.82
CA ASN A 314 -86.58 -68.55 22.49
C ASN A 314 -85.99 -67.12 22.21
N ASN A 315 -84.99 -67.09 21.29
CA ASN A 315 -85.02 -66.58 19.90
C ASN A 315 -85.98 -65.42 19.49
N ASP A 316 -85.64 -64.48 18.59
CA ASP A 316 -84.49 -64.25 17.66
C ASP A 316 -84.27 -62.70 17.48
N ASP A 317 -83.56 -62.05 16.54
CA ASP A 317 -83.09 -62.31 15.15
C ASP A 317 -81.82 -61.44 14.81
N ASN A 318 -81.46 -61.27 13.53
CA ASN A 318 -80.11 -60.97 13.04
C ASN A 318 -79.78 -59.53 12.53
N ASP A 319 -78.45 -59.29 12.42
CA ASP A 319 -77.64 -58.37 11.58
C ASP A 319 -78.25 -57.23 10.73
N ASP A 320 -77.55 -56.07 10.71
CA ASP A 320 -76.76 -55.62 9.54
C ASP A 320 -75.71 -54.53 9.94
N LYS A 321 -74.75 -54.25 9.07
CA LYS A 321 -73.56 -53.40 9.31
C LYS A 321 -73.45 -52.22 8.29
N PRO A 322 -72.28 -51.77 7.80
CA PRO A 322 -71.94 -50.34 7.92
C PRO A 322 -72.11 -49.50 6.64
N LYS A 323 -72.42 -48.21 6.78
CA LYS A 323 -72.41 -47.23 5.65
C LYS A 323 -71.32 -46.16 5.82
N LYS A 324 -70.35 -46.18 4.91
CA LYS A 324 -69.25 -45.20 4.78
C LYS A 324 -69.74 -43.85 4.23
N LYS A 325 -69.12 -42.73 4.61
CA LYS A 325 -69.13 -41.47 3.83
C LYS A 325 -67.70 -40.95 3.63
N LYS A 326 -67.44 -40.36 2.46
CA LYS A 326 -66.09 -39.91 2.01
C LYS A 326 -65.83 -38.44 2.40
N PRO A 327 -64.58 -38.05 2.69
CA PRO A 327 -64.21 -36.64 2.82
C PRO A 327 -64.13 -35.95 1.44
N LYS A 328 -64.49 -34.66 1.38
CA LYS A 328 -64.17 -33.75 0.27
C LYS A 328 -64.00 -32.31 0.78
N LYS A 329 -62.78 -31.78 0.69
CA LYS A 329 -62.49 -30.45 0.11
C LYS A 329 -61.00 -30.34 -0.17
N LYS A 330 -60.63 -29.88 -1.37
CA LYS A 330 -59.26 -29.47 -1.70
C LYS A 330 -59.09 -28.00 -1.32
N LYS A 331 -57.89 -27.60 -0.91
CA LYS A 331 -57.33 -26.31 -1.33
C LYS A 331 -56.00 -26.59 -2.04
N LYS A 332 -55.74 -25.85 -3.11
CA LYS A 332 -54.40 -25.71 -3.68
C LYS A 332 -53.76 -24.50 -2.99
N SER A 333 -52.47 -24.59 -2.71
CA SER A 333 -51.54 -23.47 -2.67
C SER A 333 -50.38 -23.88 -3.57
N SER A 334 -50.25 -23.34 -4.79
CA SER A 334 -49.71 -22.00 -5.06
C SER A 334 -48.29 -21.88 -4.53
N THR A 335 -47.31 -22.22 -5.38
CA THR A 335 -45.89 -22.16 -5.08
C THR A 335 -45.45 -20.69 -5.03
N SER A 336 -45.52 -20.08 -3.85
CA SER A 336 -44.83 -18.84 -3.52
C SER A 336 -43.59 -19.18 -2.70
N SER A 337 -42.48 -18.46 -2.92
CA SER A 337 -41.29 -18.59 -2.07
C SER A 337 -41.69 -18.36 -0.61
N ALA A 338 -41.52 -19.37 0.23
CA ALA A 338 -42.01 -19.33 1.60
C ALA A 338 -40.93 -18.78 2.53
N SER A 339 -41.13 -17.56 3.02
CA SER A 339 -40.52 -17.17 4.31
C SER A 339 -41.08 -18.10 5.38
N HIS A 340 -40.27 -18.48 6.37
CA HIS A 340 -40.67 -19.46 7.40
C HIS A 340 -41.57 -18.83 8.49
N GLY A 341 -42.40 -17.85 8.10
CA GLY A 341 -43.23 -17.03 8.99
C GLY A 341 -42.48 -15.88 9.67
N PHE A 342 -41.19 -15.68 9.40
CA PHE A 342 -40.37 -14.59 9.93
C PHE A 342 -40.58 -13.28 9.13
N ASP A 343 -40.45 -12.12 9.79
CA ASP A 343 -40.34 -10.80 9.15
C ASP A 343 -38.90 -10.27 9.27
N PHE A 344 -38.52 -9.26 8.47
CA PHE A 344 -37.25 -8.56 8.70
C PHE A 344 -37.26 -7.79 10.03
N PRO A 345 -36.20 -7.89 10.86
CA PRO A 345 -36.17 -7.29 12.20
C PRO A 345 -35.95 -5.78 12.17
N VAL A 346 -35.59 -5.20 11.02
CA VAL A 346 -35.51 -3.75 10.78
C VAL A 346 -35.91 -3.46 9.34
N SER A 347 -36.57 -2.33 9.11
CA SER A 347 -36.93 -1.88 7.75
C SER A 347 -35.78 -1.08 7.16
N ALA A 348 -34.79 -1.77 6.60
CA ALA A 348 -33.57 -1.18 6.04
C ALA A 348 -32.97 -2.09 4.95
N PRO A 349 -32.14 -1.56 4.02
CA PRO A 349 -31.46 -2.37 3.03
C PRO A 349 -30.35 -3.22 3.67
N ILE A 350 -30.08 -4.39 3.08
CA ILE A 350 -28.88 -5.17 3.38
C ILE A 350 -27.66 -4.43 2.83
N THR A 351 -26.71 -4.09 3.69
CA THR A 351 -25.41 -3.48 3.31
C THR A 351 -24.30 -4.52 3.18
N SER A 352 -24.50 -5.72 3.74
CA SER A 352 -23.43 -6.65 4.05
C SER A 352 -23.99 -8.08 4.18
N PRO A 353 -23.91 -8.93 3.14
CA PRO A 353 -24.47 -10.28 3.19
C PRO A 353 -23.55 -11.26 3.93
N TYR A 354 -24.14 -12.29 4.55
CA TYR A 354 -23.43 -13.46 5.07
C TYR A 354 -22.49 -14.09 4.05
N GLY A 355 -21.30 -14.52 4.50
CA GLY A 355 -20.42 -15.38 3.71
C GLY A 355 -18.93 -15.19 3.98
N MET A 356 -18.12 -16.04 3.36
CA MET A 356 -16.66 -15.88 3.39
C MET A 356 -16.26 -14.64 2.59
N ARG A 357 -15.51 -13.75 3.22
CA ARG A 357 -14.93 -12.54 2.64
C ARG A 357 -13.42 -12.74 2.52
N PHE A 358 -12.88 -12.52 1.33
CA PHE A 358 -11.44 -12.48 1.16
C PHE A 358 -10.93 -11.16 1.73
N HIS A 359 -9.98 -11.21 2.66
CA HIS A 359 -9.33 -10.02 3.16
C HIS A 359 -8.27 -9.59 2.14
N PRO A 360 -8.46 -8.45 1.44
CA PRO A 360 -7.62 -8.09 0.29
C PRO A 360 -6.14 -7.95 0.64
N VAL A 361 -5.84 -7.20 1.70
CA VAL A 361 -4.46 -7.03 2.21
C VAL A 361 -3.88 -8.34 2.74
N LEU A 362 -4.59 -9.00 3.66
CA LEU A 362 -4.03 -10.08 4.48
C LEU A 362 -4.15 -11.47 3.83
N HIS A 363 -4.70 -11.55 2.62
CA HIS A 363 -4.76 -12.75 1.77
C HIS A 363 -5.39 -14.00 2.42
N TYR A 364 -6.22 -13.82 3.46
CA TYR A 364 -6.96 -14.90 4.13
C TYR A 364 -8.48 -14.69 4.04
N TRP A 365 -9.26 -15.73 4.31
CA TRP A 365 -10.72 -15.67 4.29
C TRP A 365 -11.30 -15.51 5.70
N LYS A 366 -12.04 -14.41 5.93
CA LYS A 366 -12.77 -14.08 7.16
C LYS A 366 -14.25 -14.42 6.94
N LEU A 367 -14.90 -15.14 7.84
CA LEU A 367 -16.35 -15.35 7.75
C LEU A 367 -17.07 -14.10 8.28
N HIS A 368 -17.89 -13.46 7.46
CA HIS A 368 -18.98 -12.63 7.97
C HIS A 368 -20.13 -13.56 8.37
N ASP A 369 -20.38 -13.64 9.68
CA ASP A 369 -21.20 -14.65 10.33
C ASP A 369 -22.66 -14.21 10.58
N GLY A 370 -23.06 -13.05 10.06
CA GLY A 370 -24.44 -12.58 10.02
C GLY A 370 -24.79 -11.93 8.69
N THR A 371 -25.80 -11.06 8.69
CA THR A 371 -26.17 -10.16 7.58
C THR A 371 -26.47 -8.79 8.17
N ASP A 372 -25.83 -7.74 7.67
CA ASP A 372 -26.04 -6.39 8.20
C ASP A 372 -27.09 -5.61 7.40
N PHE A 373 -27.94 -4.93 8.16
CA PHE A 373 -28.98 -4.04 7.66
C PHE A 373 -28.59 -2.60 8.02
N GLY A 374 -28.35 -1.78 6.99
CA GLY A 374 -27.87 -0.40 7.13
C GLY A 374 -28.96 0.53 7.63
N ALA A 375 -29.06 0.70 8.94
CA ALA A 375 -30.14 1.41 9.62
C ALA A 375 -29.59 2.49 10.56
N GLY A 376 -30.24 3.66 10.57
CA GLY A 376 -29.83 4.78 11.41
C GLY A 376 -29.80 4.44 12.91
N CYS A 377 -28.87 5.06 13.64
CA CYS A 377 -28.76 4.91 15.08
C CYS A 377 -30.11 5.21 15.76
N GLY A 378 -30.58 4.35 16.65
CA GLY A 378 -31.90 4.49 17.29
C GLY A 378 -33.08 3.92 16.48
N ALA A 379 -32.88 3.36 15.28
CA ALA A 379 -33.92 2.62 14.58
C ALA A 379 -34.39 1.41 15.40
N ALA A 380 -35.68 1.13 15.42
CA ALA A 380 -36.25 0.05 16.23
C ALA A 380 -35.92 -1.34 15.64
N ILE A 381 -35.28 -2.18 16.45
CA ILE A 381 -35.09 -3.61 16.20
C ILE A 381 -36.35 -4.34 16.69
N ARG A 382 -36.92 -5.20 15.85
CA ARG A 382 -38.15 -5.96 16.14
C ARG A 382 -37.90 -7.46 16.18
N ALA A 383 -38.66 -8.18 17.01
CA ALA A 383 -38.67 -9.63 17.00
C ALA A 383 -39.30 -10.14 15.68
N PRO A 384 -38.57 -10.92 14.85
CA PRO A 384 -39.03 -11.35 13.53
C PRO A 384 -40.06 -12.49 13.62
N TYR A 385 -40.06 -13.19 14.75
CA TYR A 385 -41.00 -14.24 15.13
C TYR A 385 -41.11 -14.27 16.66
N GLN A 386 -42.18 -14.85 17.19
CA GLN A 386 -42.35 -15.04 18.64
C GLN A 386 -41.21 -15.89 19.23
N GLY A 387 -40.85 -15.68 20.49
CA GLY A 387 -39.75 -16.42 21.11
C GLY A 387 -39.56 -16.15 22.60
N ARG A 388 -38.42 -16.61 23.14
CA ARG A 388 -37.91 -16.25 24.46
C ARG A 388 -36.49 -15.68 24.32
N VAL A 389 -36.19 -14.60 25.03
CA VAL A 389 -34.82 -14.12 25.20
C VAL A 389 -34.04 -15.14 26.03
N GLU A 390 -33.02 -15.76 25.44
CA GLU A 390 -32.14 -16.72 26.13
C GLU A 390 -30.92 -16.01 26.72
N GLU A 391 -30.31 -15.07 25.98
CA GLU A 391 -29.10 -14.37 26.41
C GLU A 391 -29.16 -12.88 26.06
N ARG A 392 -28.62 -12.03 26.95
CA ARG A 392 -28.42 -10.60 26.73
C ARG A 392 -27.16 -10.16 27.47
N TYR A 393 -26.14 -9.72 26.74
CA TYR A 393 -24.83 -9.38 27.32
C TYR A 393 -24.03 -8.45 26.39
N TYR A 394 -22.81 -8.07 26.81
CA TYR A 394 -21.87 -7.31 26.02
C TYR A 394 -20.60 -8.15 25.75
N ASN A 395 -20.06 -8.08 24.54
CA ASN A 395 -18.68 -8.49 24.26
C ASN A 395 -18.02 -7.50 23.28
N SER A 396 -16.69 -7.58 23.11
CA SER A 396 -15.92 -6.66 22.27
C SER A 396 -16.30 -6.73 20.79
N GLY A 397 -16.49 -7.93 20.25
CA GLY A 397 -16.80 -8.16 18.84
C GLY A 397 -18.18 -7.64 18.45
N TYR A 398 -19.23 -8.20 19.05
CA TYR A 398 -20.62 -7.99 18.68
C TYR A 398 -21.29 -6.84 19.46
N GLY A 399 -20.58 -6.19 20.38
CA GLY A 399 -21.09 -5.09 21.19
C GLY A 399 -22.17 -5.54 22.18
N ASN A 400 -23.20 -4.72 22.35
CA ASN A 400 -24.43 -5.18 22.98
C ASN A 400 -25.07 -6.26 22.08
N ARG A 401 -25.32 -7.44 22.67
CA ARG A 401 -25.89 -8.61 22.00
C ARG A 401 -27.15 -9.12 22.70
N LEU A 402 -28.12 -9.53 21.90
CA LEU A 402 -29.35 -10.21 22.34
C LEU A 402 -29.51 -11.50 21.53
N ILE A 403 -29.83 -12.61 22.20
CA ILE A 403 -30.08 -13.92 21.58
C ILE A 403 -31.50 -14.37 21.94
N ILE A 404 -32.31 -14.67 20.92
CA ILE A 404 -33.71 -15.10 21.06
C ILE A 404 -33.86 -16.52 20.52
N ASP A 405 -34.40 -17.41 21.35
CA ASP A 405 -34.84 -18.74 20.92
C ASP A 405 -36.30 -18.69 20.46
N HIS A 406 -36.55 -19.16 19.24
CA HIS A 406 -37.89 -19.32 18.68
C HIS A 406 -38.42 -20.75 18.86
N GLY A 407 -37.61 -21.65 19.43
CA GLY A 407 -37.94 -23.07 19.58
C GLY A 407 -38.05 -23.75 18.22
N ARG A 408 -39.02 -24.66 18.07
CA ARG A 408 -39.23 -25.39 16.81
C ARG A 408 -40.13 -24.63 15.83
N VAL A 409 -39.55 -24.13 14.74
CA VAL A 409 -40.26 -23.54 13.60
C VAL A 409 -39.91 -24.30 12.31
N ASP A 410 -40.94 -24.60 11.51
CA ASP A 410 -40.91 -25.50 10.34
C ASP A 410 -40.01 -26.75 10.52
N GLY A 411 -40.17 -27.42 11.65
CA GLY A 411 -39.46 -28.65 12.01
C GLY A 411 -38.07 -28.46 12.62
N ARG A 412 -37.37 -27.35 12.35
CA ARG A 412 -36.03 -27.04 12.88
C ARG A 412 -36.09 -26.28 14.19
N TYR A 413 -35.04 -26.36 15.00
CA TYR A 413 -34.84 -25.43 16.11
C TYR A 413 -34.20 -24.14 15.57
N VAL A 414 -34.73 -22.97 15.92
CA VAL A 414 -34.31 -21.68 15.36
C VAL A 414 -33.92 -20.71 16.46
N THR A 415 -32.69 -20.20 16.40
CA THR A 415 -32.20 -19.15 17.30
C THR A 415 -31.69 -17.98 16.47
N THR A 416 -31.99 -16.75 16.89
CA THR A 416 -31.49 -15.53 16.25
C THR A 416 -30.62 -14.75 17.22
N ALA A 417 -29.66 -13.97 16.70
CA ALA A 417 -28.98 -12.94 17.47
C ALA A 417 -28.99 -11.59 16.75
N TYR A 418 -29.03 -10.54 17.57
CA TYR A 418 -29.02 -9.14 17.18
C TYR A 418 -27.82 -8.52 17.87
N ASN A 419 -26.98 -7.80 17.13
CA ASN A 419 -25.71 -7.26 17.63
C ASN A 419 -25.64 -5.73 17.44
N HIS A 420 -24.57 -5.11 17.98
CA HIS A 420 -24.19 -3.69 17.88
C HIS A 420 -25.18 -2.65 18.43
N ALA A 421 -26.31 -3.08 19.02
CA ALA A 421 -27.39 -2.20 19.48
C ALA A 421 -26.93 -1.11 20.46
N ILE A 422 -27.65 0.03 20.53
CA ILE A 422 -27.49 1.01 21.62
C ILE A 422 -27.93 0.37 22.94
N ARG A 423 -29.08 -0.31 22.92
CA ARG A 423 -29.68 -1.01 24.06
C ARG A 423 -30.80 -1.94 23.60
N TYR A 424 -31.13 -2.92 24.45
CA TYR A 424 -32.34 -3.73 24.35
C TYR A 424 -33.39 -3.29 25.36
N THR A 425 -34.65 -3.39 24.97
CA THR A 425 -35.83 -3.15 25.83
C THR A 425 -36.16 -4.36 26.69
N VAL A 426 -35.90 -5.56 26.18
CA VAL A 426 -36.27 -6.86 26.80
C VAL A 426 -35.15 -7.50 27.63
N GLY A 427 -35.52 -8.29 28.64
CA GLY A 427 -34.63 -8.99 29.57
C GLY A 427 -34.49 -10.49 29.34
N VAL A 428 -33.48 -11.12 29.95
CA VAL A 428 -33.28 -12.59 29.86
C VAL A 428 -34.47 -13.32 30.49
N GLY A 429 -34.95 -14.36 29.79
CA GLY A 429 -36.13 -15.14 30.18
C GLY A 429 -37.46 -14.54 29.73
N GLU A 430 -37.50 -13.30 29.22
CA GLU A 430 -38.71 -12.66 28.72
C GLU A 430 -39.23 -13.34 27.45
N ARG A 431 -40.55 -13.35 27.25
CA ARG A 431 -41.19 -13.83 26.01
C ARG A 431 -41.55 -12.63 25.15
N VAL A 432 -41.26 -12.74 23.87
CA VAL A 432 -41.54 -11.69 22.88
C VAL A 432 -42.51 -12.17 21.81
N GLU A 433 -43.37 -11.28 21.34
CA GLU A 433 -44.28 -11.52 20.22
C GLU A 433 -43.70 -11.04 18.88
N LYS A 434 -44.22 -11.57 17.76
CA LYS A 434 -43.77 -11.17 16.43
C LYS A 434 -44.09 -9.70 16.17
N GLY A 435 -43.08 -8.92 15.79
CA GLY A 435 -43.16 -7.48 15.51
C GLY A 435 -42.90 -6.58 16.73
N GLU A 436 -42.76 -7.15 17.93
CA GLU A 436 -42.46 -6.41 19.17
C GLU A 436 -41.08 -5.73 19.11
N VAL A 437 -40.94 -4.53 19.70
CA VAL A 437 -39.65 -3.81 19.74
C VAL A 437 -38.76 -4.36 20.85
N ILE A 438 -37.70 -5.06 20.44
CA ILE A 438 -36.74 -5.73 21.34
C ILE A 438 -35.48 -4.89 21.62
N GLY A 439 -35.21 -3.86 20.82
CA GLY A 439 -34.09 -2.95 21.05
C GLY A 439 -33.96 -1.86 20.00
N TYR A 440 -32.79 -1.20 19.97
CA TYR A 440 -32.52 -0.09 19.06
C TYR A 440 -31.12 -0.20 18.43
N VAL A 441 -31.06 -0.01 17.11
CA VAL A 441 -29.83 -0.07 16.29
C VAL A 441 -28.77 0.89 16.80
N GLY A 442 -27.50 0.47 16.75
CA GLY A 442 -26.35 1.24 17.21
C GLY A 442 -25.07 0.85 16.48
N SER A 443 -23.94 1.23 17.08
CA SER A 443 -22.58 0.97 16.58
C SER A 443 -21.68 0.52 17.73
N THR A 444 -22.15 -0.34 18.63
CA THR A 444 -21.36 -0.84 19.78
C THR A 444 -20.53 -2.07 19.42
N GLY A 445 -19.40 -2.28 20.09
CA GLY A 445 -18.43 -3.33 19.74
C GLY A 445 -17.62 -2.98 18.49
N TYR A 446 -17.17 -3.98 17.74
CA TYR A 446 -16.45 -3.78 16.48
C TYR A 446 -17.43 -3.49 15.35
N SER A 447 -17.78 -2.21 15.21
CA SER A 447 -18.77 -1.71 14.26
C SER A 447 -18.27 -0.39 13.65
N THR A 448 -18.27 -0.28 12.32
CA THR A 448 -17.78 0.92 11.58
C THR A 448 -18.83 2.03 11.45
N GLY A 449 -20.07 1.78 11.89
CA GLY A 449 -21.18 2.72 11.79
C GLY A 449 -22.51 2.04 12.07
N CYS A 450 -23.57 2.80 12.32
CA CYS A 450 -24.83 2.22 12.79
C CYS A 450 -25.47 1.25 11.79
N HIS A 451 -25.66 0.01 12.25
CA HIS A 451 -26.32 -1.07 11.51
C HIS A 451 -26.87 -2.13 12.48
N LEU A 452 -27.77 -2.99 12.00
CA LEU A 452 -28.13 -4.23 12.69
C LEU A 452 -27.41 -5.40 12.01
N HIS A 453 -26.45 -6.00 12.68
CA HIS A 453 -25.94 -7.32 12.30
C HIS A 453 -26.88 -8.39 12.87
N LEU A 454 -27.41 -9.23 11.99
CA LEU A 454 -28.36 -10.31 12.29
C LEU A 454 -27.69 -11.67 12.09
N MET A 455 -27.76 -12.57 13.07
CA MET A 455 -27.28 -13.96 12.95
C MET A 455 -28.43 -14.95 13.09
N VAL A 456 -28.34 -16.14 12.48
CA VAL A 456 -29.30 -17.24 12.69
C VAL A 456 -28.59 -18.59 12.85
N TRP A 457 -29.04 -19.37 13.83
CA TRP A 457 -28.67 -20.77 14.00
C TRP A 457 -29.88 -21.66 13.71
N LEU A 458 -29.66 -22.70 12.90
CA LEU A 458 -30.66 -23.71 12.56
C LEU A 458 -30.18 -25.08 13.05
N ASP A 459 -30.94 -25.68 13.96
CA ASP A 459 -30.66 -26.96 14.66
C ASP A 459 -29.36 -27.02 15.49
N GLY A 460 -28.65 -25.90 15.61
CA GLY A 460 -27.40 -25.72 16.36
C GLY A 460 -26.30 -25.05 15.53
N ASP A 461 -26.32 -25.23 14.22
CA ASP A 461 -25.35 -24.66 13.30
C ASP A 461 -25.69 -23.21 12.93
N LEU A 462 -24.69 -22.32 12.86
CA LEU A 462 -24.85 -21.03 12.18
C LEU A 462 -25.18 -21.22 10.68
N LYS A 463 -26.05 -20.37 10.13
CA LYS A 463 -26.41 -20.30 8.70
C LYS A 463 -26.59 -18.84 8.25
N ASN A 464 -26.70 -18.64 6.94
CA ASN A 464 -27.08 -17.35 6.35
C ASN A 464 -28.51 -16.95 6.80
N PRO A 465 -28.72 -15.77 7.42
CA PRO A 465 -30.06 -15.26 7.74
C PRO A 465 -31.01 -15.26 6.53
N MET A 466 -30.49 -14.93 5.34
CA MET A 466 -31.25 -14.85 4.10
C MET A 466 -31.62 -16.22 3.48
N SER A 467 -31.29 -17.34 4.15
CA SER A 467 -31.88 -18.65 3.83
C SER A 467 -33.01 -19.07 4.77
N TRP A 468 -33.46 -18.17 5.66
CA TRP A 468 -34.56 -18.44 6.60
C TRP A 468 -35.66 -17.37 6.61
N PHE A 469 -35.27 -16.09 6.48
CA PHE A 469 -36.17 -14.94 6.47
C PHE A 469 -36.86 -14.75 5.11
#